data_AF-A0AAJ6EH07-F1
#
_entry.id   AF-A0AAJ6EH07-F1
#
_cell.length_a   1.000
_cell.length_b   1.000
_cell.length_c   1.000
_cell.angle_alpha   90.00
_cell.angle_beta   90.00
_cell.angle_gamma   90.00
#
_symmetry.space_group_name_H-M   'P 1'
#
loop_
_entity.id
_entity.type
_entity.pdbx_description
1 polymer ?
#
loop_
_entity_poly.entity_id
_entity_poly.type
_entity_poly.pdbx_seq_one_letter_code
_entity_poly.pdbx_strand_id
1 'polypeptide(L)'
;MTQPDPIAFINAVLRDPAPGDPATSRHFELLPAEIAFLEHAFNLDETGRAIYPELTYSAPKKSGKTAFAAILTLTATLLYGGRNAEAICCANDLEQSQSRVFSAIENIVQEWAFSFGSGRRGRMYRPESNRTSPRKVRRLCRTTNKPTPNS
;
A
#
# COMPACT_ATOMS: atom_id res chain seq x y z
N MET A 1 14.77 -28.79 0.07
CA MET A 1 14.33 -27.50 -0.50
C MET A 1 14.76 -26.43 0.48
N THR A 2 15.59 -25.46 0.06
CA THR A 2 16.01 -24.36 0.94
C THR A 2 14.82 -23.43 1.13
N GLN A 3 14.41 -23.17 2.38
CA GLN A 3 13.33 -22.23 2.63
C GLN A 3 13.77 -20.82 2.23
N PRO A 4 12.91 -20.04 1.54
CA PRO A 4 13.25 -18.68 1.20
C PRO A 4 13.33 -17.83 2.47
N ASP A 5 14.35 -16.97 2.56
CA ASP A 5 14.53 -16.08 3.70
C ASP A 5 13.68 -14.81 3.51
N PRO A 6 12.62 -14.61 4.32
CA PRO A 6 11.74 -13.46 4.18
C PRO A 6 12.46 -12.14 4.51
N ILE A 7 13.42 -12.14 5.46
CA ILE A 7 14.14 -10.94 5.88
C ILE A 7 15.10 -10.52 4.76
N ALA A 8 15.84 -11.48 4.19
CA ALA A 8 16.69 -11.21 3.03
C ALA A 8 15.88 -10.71 1.83
N PHE A 9 14.70 -11.29 1.58
CA PHE A 9 13.80 -10.82 0.53
C PHE A 9 13.37 -9.37 0.74
N ILE A 10 12.90 -9.02 1.94
CA ILE A 10 12.46 -7.67 2.28
C ILE A 10 13.61 -6.68 2.08
N ASN A 11 14.78 -6.99 2.63
CA ASN A 11 15.96 -6.13 2.54
C ASN A 11 16.48 -6.00 1.11
N ALA A 12 16.37 -7.03 0.27
CA ALA A 12 16.88 -6.99 -1.10
C ALA A 12 15.90 -6.33 -2.09
N VAL A 13 14.60 -6.58 -1.92
CA VAL A 13 13.58 -6.32 -2.94
C VAL A 13 12.72 -5.11 -2.59
N LEU A 14 12.28 -4.97 -1.34
CA LEU A 14 11.30 -3.96 -0.97
C LEU A 14 11.96 -2.60 -0.70
N ARG A 15 11.28 -1.54 -1.13
CA ARG A 15 11.73 -0.15 -1.01
C ARG A 15 10.72 0.65 -0.19
N ASP A 16 11.22 1.49 0.70
CA ASP A 16 10.41 2.40 1.49
C ASP A 16 9.97 3.60 0.61
N PRO A 17 8.66 3.81 0.40
CA PRO A 17 8.13 4.93 -0.38
C PRO A 17 8.13 6.26 0.39
N ALA A 18 8.79 6.36 1.55
CA ALA A 18 8.85 7.57 2.35
C ALA A 18 9.20 8.83 1.52
N PRO A 19 8.65 10.02 1.89
CA PRO A 19 8.91 11.27 1.19
C PRO A 19 10.35 11.74 1.44
N GLY A 20 11.27 11.18 0.68
CA GLY A 20 12.65 11.61 0.49
C GLY A 20 12.91 11.82 -1.00
N ASP A 21 14.10 12.31 -1.33
CA ASP A 21 14.55 12.48 -2.72
C ASP A 21 14.32 11.16 -3.50
N PRO A 22 13.58 11.17 -4.63
CA PRO A 22 13.38 10.00 -5.50
C PRO A 22 14.68 9.35 -5.99
N ALA A 23 15.81 10.07 -5.91
CA ALA A 23 17.14 9.53 -6.19
C ALA A 23 17.67 8.62 -5.08
N THR A 24 17.05 8.61 -3.90
CA THR A 24 17.53 7.90 -2.70
C THR A 24 16.42 7.00 -2.14
N SER A 25 15.98 6.02 -2.93
CA SER A 25 15.08 4.96 -2.46
C SER A 25 15.74 4.20 -1.31
N ARG A 26 15.19 4.28 -0.09
CA ARG A 26 15.75 3.60 1.09
C ARG A 26 15.16 2.20 1.22
N HIS A 27 15.96 1.29 1.75
CA HIS A 27 15.46 -0.02 2.18
C HIS A 27 14.66 0.13 3.47
N PHE A 28 13.73 -0.79 3.72
CA PHE A 28 13.06 -0.86 5.02
C PHE A 28 14.05 -1.24 6.12
N GLU A 29 14.07 -0.46 7.19
CA GLU A 29 14.75 -0.84 8.44
C GLU A 29 13.73 -1.55 9.34
N LEU A 30 13.80 -2.88 9.38
CA LEU A 30 12.91 -3.69 10.21
C LEU A 30 13.24 -3.52 11.70
N LEU A 31 12.20 -3.36 12.51
CA LEU A 31 12.35 -3.32 13.97
C LEU A 31 12.70 -4.71 14.52
N PRO A 32 13.37 -4.81 15.67
CA PRO A 32 13.67 -6.11 16.29
C PRO A 32 12.44 -7.00 16.50
N ALA A 33 11.29 -6.39 16.84
CA ALA A 33 10.03 -7.11 17.01
C ALA A 33 9.46 -7.64 15.68
N GLU A 34 9.67 -6.92 14.58
CA GLU A 34 9.25 -7.32 13.24
C GLU A 34 10.11 -8.47 12.72
N ILE A 35 11.43 -8.42 12.98
CA ILE A 35 12.36 -9.51 12.69
C ILE A 35 11.96 -10.78 13.43
N ALA A 36 11.80 -10.69 14.77
CA ALA A 36 11.38 -11.84 15.58
C ALA A 36 10.04 -12.41 15.13
N PHE A 37 9.12 -11.57 14.66
CA PHE A 37 7.86 -12.03 14.09
C PHE A 37 8.07 -12.81 12.78
N LEU A 38 8.90 -12.28 11.86
CA LEU A 38 9.17 -12.90 10.56
C LEU A 38 9.93 -14.24 10.66
N GLU A 39 10.77 -14.41 11.69
CA GLU A 39 11.45 -15.68 11.99
C GLU A 39 10.47 -16.83 12.30
N HIS A 40 9.25 -16.50 12.72
CA HIS A 40 8.21 -17.50 12.98
C HIS A 40 7.15 -17.54 11.88
N ALA A 41 6.81 -16.40 11.29
CA ALA A 41 5.65 -16.22 10.42
C ALA A 41 5.59 -17.17 9.21
N PHE A 42 6.74 -17.52 8.64
CA PHE A 42 6.82 -18.28 7.40
C PHE A 42 7.48 -19.65 7.54
N ASN A 43 7.57 -20.18 8.76
CA ASN A 43 8.05 -21.54 8.96
C ASN A 43 7.07 -22.52 8.31
N LEU A 44 7.60 -23.39 7.45
CA LEU A 44 6.82 -24.44 6.80
C LEU A 44 7.13 -25.81 7.42
N ASP A 45 6.13 -26.67 7.47
CA ASP A 45 6.25 -28.07 7.87
C ASP A 45 6.93 -28.93 6.78
N GLU A 46 7.10 -30.22 7.07
CA GLU A 46 7.71 -31.19 6.14
C GLU A 46 6.93 -31.34 4.82
N THR A 47 5.65 -30.93 4.81
CA THR A 47 4.78 -30.96 3.63
C THR A 47 4.81 -29.64 2.85
N GLY A 48 5.59 -28.66 3.30
CA GLY A 48 5.70 -27.33 2.69
C GLY A 48 4.53 -26.40 3.01
N ARG A 49 3.73 -26.69 4.04
CA ARG A 49 2.62 -25.84 4.49
C ARG A 49 3.06 -24.96 5.65
N ALA A 50 2.51 -23.75 5.76
CA ALA A 50 2.79 -22.89 6.90
C ALA A 50 2.38 -23.58 8.21
N ILE A 51 3.32 -23.64 9.17
CA ILE A 51 3.07 -24.14 10.52
C ILE A 51 2.04 -23.24 11.22
N TYR A 52 2.11 -21.94 10.96
CA TYR A 52 1.19 -20.93 11.47
C TYR A 52 0.40 -20.30 10.30
N PRO A 53 -0.77 -20.86 9.94
CA PRO A 53 -1.57 -20.33 8.84
C PRO A 53 -2.22 -18.98 9.17
N GLU A 54 -2.35 -18.66 10.45
CA GLU A 54 -2.91 -17.41 10.95
C GLU A 54 -1.84 -16.60 11.68
N LEU A 55 -1.65 -15.37 11.24
CA LEU A 55 -0.62 -14.47 11.75
C LEU A 55 -1.27 -13.24 12.35
N THR A 56 -1.05 -13.00 13.64
CA THR A 56 -1.57 -11.83 14.35
C THR A 56 -0.43 -10.97 14.87
N TYR A 57 -0.33 -9.74 14.37
CA TYR A 57 0.65 -8.76 14.83
C TYR A 57 -0.04 -7.57 15.50
N SER A 58 0.39 -7.24 16.72
CA SER A 58 -0.11 -6.10 17.48
C SER A 58 1.04 -5.21 17.93
N ALA A 59 0.90 -3.92 17.69
CA ALA A 59 1.88 -2.93 18.12
C ALA A 59 1.18 -1.60 18.49
N PRO A 60 1.80 -0.81 19.40
CA PRO A 60 1.30 0.52 19.79
C PRO A 60 1.00 1.41 18.57
N LYS A 61 0.08 2.37 18.71
CA LYS A 61 -0.25 3.30 17.62
C LYS A 61 1.01 4.10 17.21
N LYS A 62 1.17 4.36 15.91
CA LYS A 62 2.34 5.04 15.29
C LYS A 62 3.66 4.25 15.35
N SER A 63 3.61 2.94 15.58
CA SER A 63 4.76 2.02 15.49
C SER A 63 5.17 1.65 14.06
N GLY A 64 4.40 2.04 13.03
CA GLY A 64 4.63 1.60 11.66
C GLY A 64 3.87 0.32 11.26
N LYS A 65 2.99 -0.23 12.11
CA LYS A 65 2.24 -1.48 11.82
C LYS A 65 1.50 -1.53 10.48
N THR A 66 1.08 -0.40 9.93
CA THR A 66 0.46 -0.35 8.60
C THR A 66 1.47 -0.60 7.48
N ALA A 67 2.69 -0.04 7.59
CA ALA A 67 3.77 -0.32 6.66
C ALA A 67 4.22 -1.77 6.80
N PHE A 68 4.37 -2.26 8.03
CA PHE A 68 4.74 -3.66 8.27
C PHE A 68 3.69 -4.65 7.73
N ALA A 69 2.39 -4.37 7.89
CA ALA A 69 1.34 -5.19 7.29
C ALA A 69 1.47 -5.26 5.76
N ALA A 70 1.78 -4.14 5.09
CA ALA A 70 2.00 -4.12 3.65
C ALA A 70 3.23 -4.96 3.23
N ILE A 71 4.33 -4.85 3.98
CA ILE A 71 5.54 -5.67 3.79
C ILE A 71 5.21 -7.16 3.94
N LEU A 72 4.49 -7.52 5.00
CA LEU A 72 4.12 -8.90 5.30
C LEU A 72 3.22 -9.46 4.20
N THR A 73 2.22 -8.70 3.74
CA THR A 73 1.34 -9.09 2.64
C THR A 73 2.14 -9.33 1.35
N LEU A 74 2.99 -8.39 0.95
CA LEU A 74 3.81 -8.55 -0.26
C LEU A 74 4.75 -9.75 -0.15
N THR A 75 5.38 -9.95 1.01
CA THR A 75 6.27 -11.09 1.26
C THR A 75 5.51 -12.41 1.14
N ALA A 76 4.35 -12.52 1.78
CA ALA A 76 3.50 -13.71 1.69
C ALA A 76 3.08 -14.01 0.25
N THR A 77 2.57 -13.00 -0.47
CA THR A 77 2.05 -13.18 -1.84
C THR A 77 3.16 -13.48 -2.84
N LEU A 78 4.28 -12.74 -2.80
CA LEU A 78 5.34 -12.85 -3.79
C LEU A 78 6.28 -14.04 -3.55
N LEU A 79 6.56 -14.36 -2.27
CA LEU A 79 7.53 -15.39 -1.92
C LEU A 79 6.88 -16.76 -1.71
N TYR A 80 5.66 -16.80 -1.17
CA TYR A 80 5.00 -18.05 -0.76
C TYR A 80 3.69 -18.35 -1.51
N GLY A 81 3.04 -17.35 -2.10
CA GLY A 81 1.70 -17.50 -2.67
C GLY A 81 1.63 -18.31 -3.98
N GLY A 82 2.75 -18.47 -4.69
CA GLY A 82 2.79 -19.16 -5.99
C GLY A 82 2.14 -18.36 -7.13
N ARG A 83 1.77 -19.04 -8.23
CA ARG A 83 1.23 -18.38 -9.41
C ARG A 83 -0.22 -17.98 -9.17
N ASN A 84 -0.56 -16.73 -9.50
CA ASN A 84 -1.88 -16.12 -9.28
C ASN A 84 -2.28 -16.00 -7.81
N ALA A 85 -1.30 -15.82 -6.92
CA ALA A 85 -1.57 -15.50 -5.53
C ALA A 85 -2.31 -14.15 -5.42
N GLU A 86 -3.34 -14.11 -4.58
CA GLU A 86 -4.14 -12.91 -4.34
C GLU A 86 -4.06 -12.52 -2.86
N ALA A 87 -3.98 -11.22 -2.60
CA ALA A 87 -4.05 -10.65 -1.27
C ALA A 87 -5.30 -9.78 -1.14
N ILE A 88 -6.10 -10.06 -0.11
CA ILE A 88 -7.36 -9.33 0.14
C ILE A 88 -7.20 -8.50 1.41
N CYS A 89 -7.38 -7.19 1.28
CA CYS A 89 -7.41 -6.27 2.42
C CYS A 89 -8.85 -6.11 2.92
N CYS A 90 -9.14 -6.63 4.11
CA CYS A 90 -10.47 -6.54 4.73
C CYS A 90 -10.45 -5.59 5.93
N ALA A 91 -11.51 -4.79 6.07
CA ALA A 91 -11.76 -3.94 7.22
C ALA A 91 -13.27 -3.81 7.43
N ASN A 92 -13.69 -3.18 8.53
CA ASN A 92 -15.10 -2.96 8.83
C ASN A 92 -15.78 -1.97 7.87
N ASP A 93 -15.01 -1.09 7.23
CA ASP A 93 -15.51 -0.14 6.23
C ASP A 93 -14.55 -0.08 5.03
N LEU A 94 -15.11 0.21 3.84
CA LEU A 94 -14.36 0.24 2.58
C LEU A 94 -13.27 1.31 2.56
N GLU A 95 -13.50 2.47 3.17
CA GLU A 95 -12.49 3.52 3.23
C GLU A 95 -11.29 3.06 4.06
N GLN A 96 -11.53 2.28 5.13
CA GLN A 96 -10.45 1.75 5.96
C GLN A 96 -9.65 0.65 5.28
N SER A 97 -10.28 -0.20 4.46
CA SER A 97 -9.55 -1.22 3.69
C SER A 97 -8.69 -0.59 2.59
N GLN A 98 -9.20 0.45 1.92
CA GLN A 98 -8.48 1.16 0.85
C GLN A 98 -7.37 2.07 1.37
N SER A 99 -7.65 2.94 2.34
CA SER A 99 -6.75 4.04 2.74
C SER A 99 -5.54 3.62 3.59
N ARG A 100 -5.47 2.35 4.03
CA ARG A 100 -4.47 1.86 4.97
C ARG A 100 -3.45 0.97 4.28
N VAL A 101 -3.56 -0.33 4.49
CA VAL A 101 -2.59 -1.32 4.02
C VAL A 101 -2.57 -1.34 2.48
N PHE A 102 -3.73 -1.21 1.84
CA PHE A 102 -3.80 -1.21 0.38
C PHE A 102 -3.04 -0.03 -0.25
N SER A 103 -3.28 1.22 0.18
CA SER A 103 -2.49 2.37 -0.28
C SER A 103 -0.99 2.22 0.02
N ALA A 104 -0.62 1.62 1.16
CA ALA A 104 0.79 1.35 1.47
C ALA A 104 1.42 0.34 0.49
N ILE A 105 0.69 -0.74 0.15
CA ILE A 105 1.12 -1.72 -0.86
C ILE A 105 1.29 -1.06 -2.23
N GLU A 106 0.32 -0.24 -2.66
CA GLU A 106 0.41 0.48 -3.94
C GLU A 106 1.66 1.34 -4.02
N ASN A 107 1.97 2.10 -2.96
CA ASN A 107 3.14 2.96 -2.92
C ASN A 107 4.45 2.16 -3.01
N ILE A 108 4.57 1.04 -2.27
CA ILE A 108 5.75 0.17 -2.32
C ILE A 108 5.93 -0.42 -3.73
N VAL A 109 4.85 -0.89 -4.34
CA VAL A 109 4.90 -1.48 -5.69
C VAL A 109 5.24 -0.44 -6.76
N GLN A 110 4.68 0.77 -6.65
CA GLN A 110 5.00 1.88 -7.56
C GLN A 110 6.49 2.24 -7.48
N GLU A 111 7.03 2.29 -6.27
CA GLU A 111 8.43 2.67 -6.09
C GLU A 111 9.41 1.57 -6.49
N TRP A 112 9.03 0.31 -6.24
CA TRP A 112 9.74 -0.83 -6.81
C TRP A 112 9.76 -0.78 -8.34
N ALA A 113 8.62 -0.53 -8.98
CA ALA A 113 8.54 -0.42 -10.44
C ALA A 113 9.39 0.73 -11.00
N PHE A 114 9.48 1.85 -10.29
CA PHE A 114 10.36 2.97 -10.64
C PHE A 114 11.83 2.57 -10.58
N SER A 115 12.25 1.93 -9.50
CA SER A 115 13.63 1.50 -9.27
C SER A 115 14.14 0.45 -10.28
N PHE A 116 13.26 -0.43 -10.75
CA PHE A 116 13.63 -1.52 -11.68
C PHE A 116 13.33 -1.21 -13.16
N GLY A 117 12.77 -0.04 -13.52
CA GLY A 117 12.16 0.16 -14.84
C GLY A 117 12.07 1.60 -15.36
N SER A 118 13.19 2.24 -15.67
CA SER A 118 13.24 3.23 -16.74
C SER A 118 13.02 2.55 -18.10
N GLY A 119 11.83 2.63 -18.68
CA GLY A 119 11.62 2.22 -20.09
C GLY A 119 10.20 2.08 -20.62
N ARG A 120 9.17 1.96 -19.78
CA ARG A 120 7.78 2.03 -20.26
C ARG A 120 7.03 3.02 -19.39
N ARG A 121 6.73 4.19 -19.95
CA ARG A 121 5.70 5.11 -19.45
C ARG A 121 4.34 4.39 -19.50
N GLY A 122 4.15 3.43 -18.61
CA GLY A 122 2.86 2.86 -18.27
C GLY A 122 2.07 3.96 -17.60
N ARG A 123 0.91 4.25 -18.16
CA ARG A 123 -0.06 5.24 -17.71
C ARG A 123 -0.19 5.15 -16.18
N MET A 124 0.34 6.17 -15.50
CA MET A 124 0.23 6.36 -14.05
C MET A 124 -1.19 6.03 -13.60
N TYR A 125 -1.36 4.96 -12.82
CA TYR A 125 -2.66 4.64 -12.23
C TYR A 125 -2.94 5.72 -11.19
N ARG A 126 -3.80 6.65 -11.55
CA ARG A 126 -4.27 7.73 -10.67
C ARG A 126 -5.53 7.18 -9.99
N PRO A 127 -5.50 6.89 -8.68
CA PRO A 127 -6.68 6.39 -7.98
C PRO A 127 -7.85 7.37 -8.18
N GLU A 128 -9.02 6.81 -8.48
CA GLU A 128 -10.19 7.56 -8.96
C GLU A 128 -10.77 8.50 -7.89
N SER A 129 -10.34 8.35 -6.63
CA SER A 129 -10.69 9.19 -5.47
C SER A 129 -10.27 10.65 -5.60
N ASN A 130 -9.39 11.00 -6.55
CA ASN A 130 -8.96 12.39 -6.80
C ASN A 130 -9.58 13.04 -8.06
N ARG A 131 -10.64 12.47 -8.64
CA ARG A 131 -11.45 13.13 -9.70
C ARG A 131 -12.54 14.03 -9.11
N THR A 132 -12.19 15.00 -8.28
CA THR A 132 -13.04 16.18 -8.12
C THR A 132 -12.89 17.07 -9.34
N SER A 133 -13.65 16.73 -10.38
CA SER A 133 -13.88 17.63 -11.52
C SER A 133 -14.57 18.89 -11.01
N PRO A 134 -14.13 20.12 -11.37
CA PRO A 134 -14.92 21.31 -11.11
C PRO A 134 -16.15 21.23 -12.01
N ARG A 135 -17.24 20.65 -11.50
CA ARG A 135 -18.57 20.87 -12.08
C ARG A 135 -18.80 22.37 -12.01
N LYS A 136 -18.71 23.04 -13.18
CA LYS A 136 -19.31 24.35 -13.42
C LYS A 136 -20.80 24.23 -13.08
N VAL A 137 -21.14 24.43 -11.83
CA VAL A 137 -22.52 24.75 -11.44
C VAL A 137 -22.74 26.15 -11.98
N ARG A 138 -23.31 26.25 -13.19
CA ARG A 138 -23.97 27.48 -13.66
C ARG A 138 -25.09 27.76 -12.66
N ARG A 139 -24.78 28.54 -11.64
CA ARG A 139 -25.76 29.11 -10.72
C ARG A 139 -26.54 30.15 -11.51
N LEU A 140 -27.72 29.77 -11.99
CA LEU A 140 -28.69 30.68 -12.56
C LEU A 140 -29.34 31.46 -11.39
N CYS A 141 -28.62 32.43 -10.83
CA CYS A 141 -29.23 33.45 -9.98
C CYS A 141 -29.64 34.61 -10.87
N ARG A 142 -30.88 34.59 -11.37
CA ARG A 142 -31.58 35.80 -11.82
C ARG A 142 -32.13 36.50 -10.58
N THR A 143 -31.50 37.58 -10.18
CA THR A 143 -32.11 38.60 -9.33
C THR A 143 -31.65 39.98 -9.81
N THR A 144 -32.54 40.97 -9.61
CA THR A 144 -32.40 42.43 -9.82
C THR A 144 -32.74 42.89 -11.25
N ASN A 145 -33.58 43.90 -11.53
CA ASN A 145 -34.32 44.88 -10.73
C ASN A 145 -35.54 45.38 -11.53
N LYS A 146 -36.66 45.68 -10.85
CA LYS A 146 -37.74 46.53 -11.41
C LYS A 146 -37.30 47.99 -11.35
N PRO A 147 -37.51 48.81 -12.39
CA PRO A 147 -37.40 50.26 -12.29
C PRO A 147 -38.71 50.87 -11.74
N THR A 148 -38.58 51.72 -10.73
CA THR A 148 -39.62 52.67 -10.31
C THR A 148 -39.63 53.88 -11.26
N PRO A 149 -40.79 54.35 -11.74
CA PRO A 149 -40.86 55.64 -12.41
C PRO A 149 -41.03 56.76 -11.38
N ASN A 150 -40.08 57.71 -11.40
CA ASN A 150 -40.26 59.05 -10.89
C ASN A 150 -40.55 59.96 -12.10
N SER A 151 -41.46 60.92 -11.89
CA SER A 151 -41.98 61.99 -12.79
C SER A 151 -43.36 61.68 -13.36
#